data_AF-A0A6J1W9W7-F1
#
_entry.id   AF-A0A6J1W9W7-F1
#
_cell.length_a   1.000
_cell.length_b   1.000
_cell.length_c   1.000
_cell.angle_alpha   90.00
_cell.angle_beta   90.00
_cell.angle_gamma   90.00
#
_symmetry.space_group_name_H-M   'P 1'
#
loop_
_entity.id
_entity.type
_entity.pdbx_description
1 polymer ?
#
loop_
_entity_poly.entity_id
_entity_poly.type
_entity_poly.pdbx_seq_one_letter_code
_entity_poly.pdbx_strand_id
1 'polypeptide(L)'
;MTIMNDISIAKSAPNENTVSKLQDFMFSEELFRYCTLPQIVKYVECFTGPDIMAMHTMLINKPPDTGKKTSRHPLHQDLHYFPFRPADRIVCAWTAMEKVDRSNGCLVVLPGTHKGCLKEHKYPEWE
;
A
#
# COMPACT_ATOMS: atom_id res chain seq x y z
N MET A 1 -7.21 -10.65 8.82
CA MET A 1 -5.93 -9.91 8.89
C MET A 1 -4.78 -10.85 8.57
N THR A 2 -4.04 -10.49 7.54
CA THR A 2 -2.86 -11.21 7.03
C THR A 2 -1.61 -10.48 7.54
N ILE A 3 -0.68 -11.21 8.16
CA ILE A 3 0.58 -10.66 8.71
C ILE A 3 1.75 -11.11 7.85
N MET A 4 2.50 -10.15 7.29
CA MET A 4 3.67 -10.43 6.47
C MET A 4 4.93 -10.03 7.23
N ASN A 5 5.82 -10.99 7.46
CA ASN A 5 7.11 -10.75 8.11
C ASN A 5 8.22 -10.54 7.07
N ASP A 6 9.16 -9.66 7.37
CA ASP A 6 10.40 -9.56 6.62
C ASP A 6 11.26 -10.80 6.91
N ILE A 7 11.44 -11.66 5.89
CA ILE A 7 12.15 -12.94 6.03
C ILE A 7 13.64 -12.74 6.33
N SER A 8 14.21 -11.58 5.98
CA SER A 8 15.62 -11.28 6.26
C SER A 8 15.86 -10.94 7.73
N ILE A 9 14.88 -10.32 8.40
CA ILE A 9 14.94 -9.92 9.81
C ILE A 9 14.34 -11.00 10.74
N ALA A 10 13.30 -11.72 10.28
CA ALA A 10 12.62 -12.74 11.07
C ALA A 10 13.51 -13.91 11.50
N LYS A 11 14.66 -14.12 10.84
CA LYS A 11 15.64 -15.16 11.20
C LYS A 11 16.35 -14.92 12.53
N SER A 12 16.42 -13.68 13.01
CA SER A 12 17.14 -13.35 14.24
C SER A 12 16.28 -13.37 15.51
N ALA A 13 15.01 -12.95 15.44
CA ALA A 13 14.00 -13.12 16.51
C ALA A 13 12.64 -12.60 16.00
N PRO A 14 11.57 -13.41 15.96
CA PRO A 14 10.25 -12.93 15.56
C PRO A 14 9.67 -12.03 16.65
N ASN A 15 9.49 -10.75 16.35
CA ASN A 15 8.80 -9.78 17.20
C ASN A 15 8.06 -8.75 16.31
N GLU A 16 7.39 -7.78 16.91
CA GLU A 16 6.66 -6.74 16.18
C GLU A 16 7.51 -5.99 15.14
N ASN A 17 8.82 -5.87 15.36
CA ASN A 17 9.74 -5.22 14.42
C ASN A 17 10.05 -6.07 13.18
N THR A 18 9.66 -7.35 13.16
CA THR A 18 9.79 -8.20 11.97
C THR A 18 8.56 -8.12 11.07
N VAL A 19 7.45 -7.54 11.55
CA VAL A 19 6.23 -7.39 10.75
C VAL A 19 6.44 -6.24 9.76
N SER A 20 6.48 -6.56 8.47
CA SER A 20 6.69 -5.60 7.38
C SER A 20 5.39 -5.06 6.79
N LYS A 21 4.30 -5.81 6.91
CA LYS A 21 2.99 -5.43 6.37
C LYS A 21 1.86 -6.17 7.09
N LEU A 22 0.77 -5.46 7.31
CA LEU A 22 -0.54 -6.05 7.61
C LEU A 22 -1.45 -5.81 6.42
N GLN A 23 -2.26 -6.80 6.07
CA GLN A 23 -3.37 -6.66 5.12
C GLN A 23 -4.67 -7.19 5.73
N ASP A 24 -5.81 -6.87 5.11
CA ASP A 24 -7.12 -7.39 5.51
C ASP A 24 -7.46 -7.09 6.97
N PHE A 25 -7.24 -5.84 7.38
CA PHE A 25 -7.49 -5.38 8.75
C PHE A 25 -8.93 -4.89 8.97
N MET A 26 -9.87 -5.20 8.07
CA MET A 26 -11.26 -4.72 8.14
C MET A 26 -12.00 -5.10 9.42
N PHE A 27 -11.57 -6.18 10.10
CA PHE A 27 -12.14 -6.62 11.38
C PHE A 27 -11.41 -6.06 12.61
N SER A 28 -10.32 -5.31 12.43
CA SER A 28 -9.67 -4.58 13.52
C SER A 28 -10.40 -3.25 13.69
N GLU A 29 -11.08 -3.07 14.82
CA GLU A 29 -11.81 -1.83 15.10
C GLU A 29 -10.91 -0.61 14.95
N GLU A 30 -9.75 -0.61 15.60
CA GLU A 30 -8.84 0.54 15.59
C GLU A 30 -8.26 0.82 14.19
N LEU A 31 -7.81 -0.19 13.46
CA LEU A 31 -7.25 0.03 12.12
C LEU A 31 -8.35 0.41 11.11
N PHE A 32 -9.54 -0.17 11.23
CA PHE A 32 -10.64 0.11 10.33
C PHE A 32 -11.23 1.52 10.54
N ARG A 33 -11.02 2.16 11.70
CA ARG A 33 -11.37 3.57 11.90
C ARG A 33 -10.75 4.50 10.85
N TYR A 34 -9.60 4.14 10.26
CA TYR A 34 -9.04 4.88 9.12
C TYR A 34 -9.99 4.93 7.92
N CYS A 35 -10.66 3.81 7.61
CA CYS A 35 -11.58 3.68 6.47
C CYS A 35 -12.88 4.45 6.68
N THR A 36 -13.26 4.72 7.93
CA THR A 36 -14.47 5.46 8.29
C THR A 36 -14.18 6.90 8.75
N LEU A 37 -12.93 7.34 8.72
CA LEU A 37 -12.53 8.66 9.19
C LEU A 37 -13.15 9.75 8.29
N PRO A 38 -13.98 10.68 8.82
CA PRO A 38 -14.68 11.67 7.99
C PRO A 38 -13.75 12.52 7.11
N GLN A 39 -12.54 12.80 7.61
CA GLN A 39 -11.51 13.54 6.89
C GLN A 39 -11.02 12.80 5.64
N ILE A 40 -10.99 11.47 5.66
CA ILE A 40 -10.61 10.63 4.52
C ILE A 40 -11.81 10.45 3.59
N VAL A 41 -12.96 10.05 4.14
CA VAL A 41 -14.18 9.76 3.39
C VAL A 41 -14.60 10.95 2.53
N LYS A 42 -14.52 12.17 3.08
CA LYS A 42 -14.82 13.41 2.35
C LYS A 42 -14.08 13.53 1.01
N TYR A 43 -12.79 13.17 0.96
CA TYR A 43 -12.01 13.26 -0.28
C TYR A 43 -12.16 12.03 -1.16
N VAL A 44 -12.35 10.85 -0.58
CA VAL A 44 -12.61 9.61 -1.33
C VAL A 44 -13.90 9.72 -2.15
N GLU A 45 -14.96 10.30 -1.56
CA GLU A 45 -16.25 10.52 -2.21
C GLU A 45 -16.12 11.29 -3.55
N CYS A 46 -15.17 12.22 -3.65
CA CYS A 46 -14.92 12.98 -4.88
C CYS A 46 -14.53 12.09 -6.08
N PHE A 47 -14.01 10.89 -5.84
CA PHE A 47 -13.62 9.94 -6.89
C PHE A 47 -14.64 8.80 -7.03
N THR A 48 -15.09 8.24 -5.90
CA THR A 48 -15.95 7.06 -5.90
C THR A 48 -17.42 7.40 -6.15
N GLY A 49 -17.87 8.58 -5.73
CA GLY A 49 -19.29 8.87 -5.48
C GLY A 49 -19.70 8.48 -4.05
N PRO A 50 -21.00 8.67 -3.71
CA PRO A 50 -21.49 8.58 -2.33
C PRO A 50 -21.56 7.15 -1.77
N ASP A 51 -21.65 6.13 -2.64
CA ASP A 51 -21.69 4.72 -2.23
C ASP A 51 -20.26 4.15 -2.17
N ILE A 52 -19.66 4.18 -0.98
CA ILE A 52 -18.22 3.92 -0.79
C ILE A 52 -18.00 2.52 -0.20
N MET A 53 -17.06 1.76 -0.78
CA MET A 53 -16.62 0.47 -0.27
C MET A 53 -15.11 0.47 0.00
N ALA A 54 -14.71 0.06 1.20
CA ALA A 54 -13.30 -0.17 1.55
C ALA A 54 -12.85 -1.54 1.04
N MET A 55 -12.27 -1.58 -0.17
CA MET A 55 -11.96 -2.84 -0.89
C MET A 55 -10.70 -3.55 -0.41
N HIS A 56 -9.63 -2.79 -0.10
CA HIS A 56 -8.32 -3.33 0.26
C HIS A 56 -7.70 -2.49 1.37
N THR A 57 -7.11 -3.15 2.36
CA THR A 57 -6.56 -2.49 3.55
C THR A 57 -5.13 -2.92 3.78
N MET A 58 -4.23 -1.96 4.01
CA MET A 58 -2.81 -2.21 4.23
C MET A 58 -2.21 -1.28 5.27
N LEU A 59 -1.42 -1.84 6.19
CA LEU A 59 -0.48 -1.09 7.03
C LEU A 59 0.92 -1.55 6.61
N ILE A 60 1.77 -0.60 6.21
CA ILE A 60 3.09 -0.90 5.65
C ILE A 60 4.15 -0.41 6.63
N ASN A 61 4.88 -1.35 7.22
CA ASN A 61 6.01 -1.08 8.10
C ASN A 61 7.31 -1.35 7.33
N LYS A 62 7.76 -0.37 6.55
CA LYS A 62 8.85 -0.56 5.59
C LYS A 62 10.18 -0.77 6.36
N PRO A 63 10.84 -1.94 6.20
CA PRO A 63 12.10 -2.19 6.89
C PRO A 63 13.25 -1.38 6.28
N PRO A 64 14.34 -1.15 7.03
CA PRO A 64 15.59 -0.61 6.49
C PRO A 64 16.10 -1.48 5.33
N ASP A 65 16.62 -0.85 4.27
CA ASP A 65 17.34 -1.58 3.23
C ASP A 65 18.74 -1.94 3.76
N THR A 66 19.03 -3.22 3.92
CA THR A 66 20.34 -3.73 4.37
C THR A 66 21.41 -3.68 3.27
N GLY A 67 21.15 -2.93 2.18
CA GLY A 67 22.04 -2.79 1.02
C GLY A 67 21.82 -3.86 -0.05
N LYS A 68 20.92 -4.82 0.20
CA LYS A 68 20.57 -5.89 -0.76
C LYS A 68 19.50 -5.48 -1.77
N LYS A 69 18.94 -4.26 -1.67
CA LYS A 69 17.84 -3.75 -2.50
C LYS A 69 16.56 -4.59 -2.41
N THR A 70 16.49 -5.55 -1.48
CA THR A 70 15.38 -6.51 -1.34
C THR A 70 14.10 -5.87 -0.78
N SER A 71 14.20 -4.70 -0.17
CA SER A 71 13.05 -3.96 0.37
C SER A 71 12.43 -2.99 -0.63
N ARG A 72 13.02 -2.83 -1.83
CA ARG A 72 12.44 -1.99 -2.88
C ARG A 72 11.17 -2.64 -3.42
N HIS A 73 10.08 -1.89 -3.40
CA HIS A 73 8.87 -2.26 -4.13
C HIS A 73 9.02 -1.75 -5.57
N PRO A 74 9.06 -2.65 -6.59
CA PRO A 74 9.10 -2.22 -7.98
C PRO A 74 7.91 -1.33 -8.35
N LEU A 75 8.10 -0.49 -9.36
CA LEU A 75 7.02 0.29 -9.94
C LEU A 75 5.91 -0.65 -10.44
N HIS A 76 4.66 -0.34 -10.10
CA HIS A 76 3.50 -1.13 -10.50
C HIS A 76 2.25 -0.24 -10.57
N GLN A 77 1.12 -0.84 -10.92
CA GLN A 77 -0.20 -0.22 -10.91
C GLN A 77 -1.11 -1.08 -10.03
N ASP A 78 -1.69 -0.51 -8.98
CA ASP A 78 -2.55 -1.25 -8.02
C ASP A 78 -3.69 -2.01 -8.72
N LEU A 79 -4.24 -1.42 -9.78
CA LEU A 79 -5.32 -2.01 -10.59
C LEU A 79 -4.98 -3.39 -11.17
N HIS A 80 -3.69 -3.76 -11.28
CA HIS A 80 -3.28 -5.11 -11.65
C HIS A 80 -3.88 -6.18 -10.72
N TYR A 81 -4.02 -5.86 -9.43
CA TYR A 81 -4.52 -6.78 -8.41
C TYR A 81 -6.03 -6.69 -8.19
N PHE A 82 -6.72 -5.71 -8.80
CA PHE A 82 -8.14 -5.47 -8.57
C PHE A 82 -8.97 -6.04 -9.72
N PRO A 83 -9.79 -7.09 -9.50
CA PRO A 83 -10.64 -7.68 -10.54
C PRO A 83 -11.97 -6.93 -10.72
N PHE A 84 -12.01 -5.64 -10.42
CA PHE A 84 -13.22 -4.80 -10.51
C PHE A 84 -12.95 -3.47 -11.21
N ARG A 85 -14.01 -2.89 -11.78
CA ARG A 85 -13.99 -1.74 -12.69
C ARG A 85 -15.27 -0.89 -12.47
N PRO A 86 -15.33 0.37 -12.93
CA PRO A 86 -14.32 1.11 -13.70
C PRO A 86 -13.19 1.68 -12.82
N ALA A 87 -12.01 1.89 -13.43
CA ALA A 87 -10.80 2.26 -12.69
C ALA A 87 -10.80 3.71 -12.16
N ASP A 88 -11.55 4.60 -12.81
CA ASP A 88 -11.73 6.00 -12.41
C ASP A 88 -12.61 6.16 -11.15
N ARG A 89 -13.32 5.10 -10.76
CA ARG A 89 -14.08 5.00 -9.50
C ARG A 89 -13.31 4.30 -8.38
N ILE A 90 -12.00 4.13 -8.54
CA ILE A 90 -11.12 3.49 -7.55
C ILE A 90 -10.05 4.50 -7.15
N VAL A 91 -9.89 4.73 -5.84
CA VAL A 91 -8.88 5.64 -5.30
C VAL A 91 -8.17 5.00 -4.11
N CYS A 92 -6.85 5.17 -4.05
CA CYS A 92 -6.04 4.77 -2.91
C CYS A 92 -5.85 5.96 -1.97
N ALA A 93 -6.25 5.82 -0.70
CA ALA A 93 -5.94 6.79 0.35
C ALA A 93 -4.75 6.30 1.17
N TRP A 94 -3.58 6.92 0.97
CA TRP A 94 -2.35 6.59 1.68
C TRP A 94 -1.95 7.73 2.63
N THR A 95 -1.71 7.41 3.90
CA THR A 95 -1.35 8.39 4.93
C THR A 95 -0.05 7.96 5.62
N ALA A 96 0.91 8.89 5.74
CA ALA A 96 2.12 8.65 6.49
C ALA A 96 1.85 8.65 8.00
N MET A 97 2.23 7.59 8.71
CA MET A 97 2.15 7.51 10.18
C MET A 97 3.37 8.12 10.88
N GLU A 98 4.41 8.42 10.11
CA GLU A 98 5.63 9.10 10.54
C GLU A 98 6.08 10.07 9.44
N LYS A 99 7.19 10.80 9.67
CA LYS A 99 7.77 11.63 8.62
C LYS A 99 8.36 10.74 7.53
N VAL A 100 7.83 10.86 6.31
CA VAL A 100 8.29 10.09 5.15
C VAL A 100 8.96 11.00 4.14
N ASP A 101 10.20 10.67 3.76
CA ASP A 101 11.00 11.39 2.78
C ASP A 101 11.86 10.41 1.95
N ARG A 102 12.76 10.95 1.12
CA ARG A 102 13.59 10.13 0.22
C ARG A 102 14.54 9.19 0.98
N SER A 103 14.95 9.55 2.20
CA SER A 103 15.92 8.77 2.97
C SER A 103 15.32 7.50 3.56
N ASN A 104 14.04 7.49 3.94
CA ASN A 104 13.34 6.29 4.43
C ASN A 104 12.48 5.59 3.36
N GLY A 105 12.48 6.10 2.12
CA GLY A 105 11.89 5.46 0.95
C GLY A 105 10.42 5.83 0.75
N CYS A 106 10.16 7.13 0.60
CA CYS A 106 8.87 7.66 0.17
C CYS A 106 8.39 7.05 -1.16
N LEU A 107 7.08 7.19 -1.41
CA LEU A 107 6.50 6.81 -2.70
C LEU A 107 7.15 7.58 -3.85
N VAL A 108 7.27 6.90 -4.99
CA VAL A 108 7.66 7.49 -6.28
C VAL A 108 6.50 7.30 -7.24
N VAL A 109 6.16 8.36 -7.96
CA VAL A 109 5.07 8.36 -8.95
C VAL A 109 5.59 8.84 -10.30
N LEU A 110 4.97 8.34 -11.36
CA LEU A 110 5.17 8.81 -12.74
C LEU A 110 3.93 9.62 -13.14
N PRO A 111 3.96 10.96 -13.09
CA PRO A 111 2.79 11.79 -13.36
C PRO A 111 2.16 11.51 -14.73
N GLY A 112 0.84 11.56 -14.81
CA GLY A 112 0.08 11.35 -16.06
C GLY A 112 -0.13 9.88 -16.46
N THR A 113 0.60 8.93 -15.87
CA THR A 113 0.47 7.49 -16.23
C THR A 113 -0.91 6.89 -15.92
N HIS A 114 -1.67 7.49 -15.01
CA HIS A 114 -3.07 7.09 -14.73
C HIS A 114 -4.01 7.22 -15.93
N LYS A 115 -3.63 7.99 -16.97
CA LYS A 115 -4.40 8.14 -18.22
C LYS A 115 -4.10 7.04 -19.25
N GLY A 116 -3.06 6.23 -19.01
CA GLY A 116 -2.66 5.15 -19.89
C GLY A 116 -3.46 3.86 -19.65
N CYS A 117 -3.14 2.82 -20.42
CA CYS A 117 -3.66 1.49 -20.19
C CYS A 117 -2.97 0.79 -19.01
N LEU A 118 -3.65 -0.21 -18.45
CA LEU A 118 -3.05 -1.19 -17.54
C LEU A 118 -1.94 -1.94 -18.29
N LYS A 119 -0.74 -1.98 -17.69
CA LYS A 119 0.43 -2.68 -18.25
C LYS A 119 0.45 -4.14 -17.82
N GLU A 120 1.23 -4.94 -18.55
CA GLU A 120 1.67 -6.25 -18.07
C GLU A 120 2.69 -6.03 -16.95
N HIS A 121 2.56 -6.78 -15.85
CA HIS A 121 3.47 -6.70 -14.70
C HIS A 121 4.35 -7.93 -14.65
N LYS A 122 5.66 -7.71 -14.51
CA LYS A 122 6.68 -8.74 -14.30
C LYS A 122 7.60 -8.30 -13.18
N TYR A 123 8.22 -9.26 -12.50
CA TYR A 123 9.33 -8.93 -11.63
C TYR A 123 10.49 -8.45 -12.49
N PRO A 124 11.10 -7.32 -12.12
CA PRO A 124 12.20 -6.79 -12.90
C PRO A 124 13.47 -7.63 -12.67
N GLU A 125 14.25 -7.82 -13.72
CA GLU A 125 15.58 -8.43 -13.64
C GLU A 125 16.54 -7.38 -13.10
N TRP A 126 16.83 -7.41 -11.80
CA TRP A 126 17.76 -6.50 -11.15
C TRP A 126 19.11 -7.18 -10.95
N GLU A 127 20.18 -6.51 -11.37
CA GLU A 127 21.55 -6.77 -10.91
C GLU A 127 21.81 -6.19 -9.50
#